data_AF-A0A509L8Z2-F1
#
_entry.id   AF-A0A509L8Z2-F1
#
_cell.length_a   1.000
_cell.length_b   1.000
_cell.length_c   1.000
_cell.angle_alpha   90.00
_cell.angle_beta   90.00
_cell.angle_gamma   90.00
#
_symmetry.space_group_name_H-M   'P 1'
#
loop_
_entity.id
_entity.type
_entity.pdbx_description
1 polymer ?
#
loop_
_entity_poly.entity_id
_entity_poly.type
_entity_poly.pdbx_seq_one_letter_code
_entity_poly.pdbx_strand_id
1 'polypeptide(L)' 'MNPIAKELNQVIQSENPHLMEMLSDIGKQLFFPKGILSQSAEAREKAHKLNATIGIATEADDIMCFDSVKDSIKNIPPRA' A
#
# COMPACT_ATOMS: atom_id res chain seq x y z
N MET A 1 7.84 6.65 18.70
CA MET A 1 6.72 5.95 18.02
C MET A 1 5.95 6.97 17.20
N ASN A 2 5.59 6.64 15.96
CA ASN A 2 4.79 7.51 15.08
C ASN A 2 3.40 7.78 15.70
N PRO A 3 2.81 8.99 15.56
CA PRO A 3 1.48 9.28 16.10
C PRO A 3 0.37 8.33 15.63
N ILE A 4 0.40 7.91 14.36
CA ILE A 4 -0.56 6.97 13.78
C ILE A 4 -0.40 5.59 14.43
N ALA A 5 0.84 5.11 14.60
CA ALA A 5 1.10 3.85 15.30
C ALA A 5 0.60 3.89 16.75
N LYS A 6 0.76 5.02 17.44
CA LYS A 6 0.27 5.20 18.81
C LYS A 6 -1.26 5.12 18.87
N GLU A 7 -1.96 5.79 17.96
CA GLU A 7 -3.43 5.77 17.87
C GLU A 7 -3.93 4.35 17.57
N LEU A 8 -3.31 3.65 16.60
CA LEU A 8 -3.65 2.27 16.27
C LEU A 8 -3.45 1.33 17.46
N ASN A 9 -2.33 1.45 18.16
CA ASN A 9 -2.06 0.64 19.36
C ASN A 9 -3.07 0.93 20.48
N GLN A 10 -3.55 2.16 20.62
CA GLN A 10 -4.59 2.50 21.60
C GLN A 10 -5.92 1.81 21.26
N VAL A 11 -6.31 1.79 19.98
CA VAL A 11 -7.51 1.06 19.52
C VAL A 11 -7.35 -0.43 19.74
N ILE A 12 -6.22 -1.03 19.37
CA ILE A 12 -5.99 -2.47 19.60
C ILE A 12 -6.02 -2.78 21.10
N GLN A 13 -5.41 -1.94 21.94
CA GLN A 13 -5.39 -2.12 23.38
C GLN A 13 -6.78 -2.00 24.02
N SER A 14 -7.66 -1.13 23.50
CA SER A 14 -9.03 -0.97 24.02
C SER A 14 -9.95 -2.12 23.59
N GLU A 15 -9.79 -2.63 22.36
CA GLU A 15 -10.62 -3.69 21.81
C GLU A 15 -10.16 -5.09 22.23
N ASN A 16 -8.85 -5.35 22.23
CA ASN A 16 -8.27 -6.63 22.62
C ASN A 16 -6.83 -6.49 23.17
N PRO A 17 -6.68 -6.40 24.50
CA PRO A 17 -5.37 -6.34 25.17
C PRO A 17 -4.42 -7.49 24.81
N HIS A 18 -4.93 -8.71 24.61
CA HIS A 18 -4.09 -9.87 24.30
C HIS A 18 -3.46 -9.76 22.91
N LEU A 19 -4.13 -9.14 21.95
CA LEU A 19 -3.52 -8.84 20.65
C LEU A 19 -2.34 -7.88 20.82
N MET A 20 -2.49 -6.86 21.66
CA MET A 20 -1.42 -5.89 21.92
C MET A 20 -0.19 -6.52 22.60
N GLU A 21 -0.41 -7.51 23.47
CA GLU A 21 0.64 -8.31 24.12
C GLU A 21 1.41 -9.19 23.12
N MET A 22 0.72 -9.73 22.11
CA MET A 22 1.33 -10.58 21.08
C MET A 22 2.15 -9.80 20.05
N LEU A 23 1.96 -8.48 19.92
CA LEU A 23 2.74 -7.67 19.00
C LEU A 23 4.20 -7.54 19.48
N SER A 24 5.13 -7.82 18.57
CA SER A 24 6.54 -7.50 18.77
C SER A 24 6.77 -5.99 18.86
N ASP A 25 7.94 -5.57 19.34
CA ASP A 25 8.29 -4.14 19.37
C ASP A 25 8.28 -3.50 17.97
N ILE A 26 8.62 -4.27 16.94
CA ILE A 26 8.48 -3.84 15.53
C ILE A 26 7.01 -3.70 15.17
N GLY A 27 6.17 -4.69 15.50
CA GLY A 27 4.73 -4.66 15.26
C GLY A 27 4.06 -3.42 15.85
N LYS A 28 4.41 -3.06 17.08
CA LYS A 28 3.92 -1.86 17.78
C LYS A 28 4.40 -0.55 17.13
N GLN A 29 5.45 -0.58 16.32
CA GLN A 29 5.97 0.59 15.60
C GLN A 29 5.43 0.70 14.16
N LEU A 30 4.84 -0.37 13.62
CA LEU A 30 4.28 -0.37 12.27
C LEU A 30 3.00 0.47 12.21
N PHE A 31 2.84 1.15 11.08
CA PHE A 31 1.64 1.91 10.74
C PHE A 31 1.57 2.07 9.23
N PHE A 32 0.38 2.36 8.71
CA PHE A 32 0.23 2.74 7.31
C PHE A 32 0.40 4.27 7.17
N PRO A 33 1.36 4.75 6.37
CA PRO A 33 1.60 6.19 6.25
C PRO A 33 0.45 6.86 5.48
N LYS A 34 -0.06 7.95 6.05
CA LYS A 34 -0.91 8.91 5.32
C LYS A 34 -0.02 9.81 4.47
N GLY A 35 -0.55 10.38 3.38
CA GLY A 35 0.20 11.25 2.47
C GLY A 35 0.18 10.71 1.05
N ILE A 36 1.32 10.23 0.53
CA ILE A 36 1.45 9.80 -0.87
C ILE A 36 0.44 8.73 -1.27
N LEU A 37 0.10 7.80 -0.36
CA LEU A 37 -0.86 6.73 -0.62
C LEU A 37 -2.29 7.29 -0.73
N SER A 38 -2.65 8.21 0.15
CA SER A 38 -3.94 8.91 0.11
C SER A 38 -4.06 9.81 -1.13
N GLN A 39 -3.00 10.53 -1.48
CA GLN A 39 -2.94 11.37 -2.68
C GLN A 39 -3.05 10.55 -3.96
N SER A 40 -2.38 9.40 -4.01
CA SER A 40 -2.45 8.48 -5.16
C SER A 40 -3.86 7.88 -5.30
N ALA A 41 -4.51 7.52 -4.19
CA ALA A 41 -5.88 7.05 -4.19
C ALA A 41 -6.87 8.13 -4.65
N GLU A 42 -6.73 9.36 -4.15
CA GLU A 42 -7.54 10.50 -4.55
C GLU A 42 -7.37 10.83 -6.05
N ALA A 43 -6.13 10.82 -6.55
CA ALA A 43 -5.86 11.05 -7.96
C ALA A 43 -6.44 9.93 -8.84
N ARG A 44 -6.43 8.68 -8.39
CA ARG A 44 -7.08 7.57 -9.10
C ARG A 44 -8.59 7.80 -9.25
N GLU A 45 -9.24 8.39 -8.25
CA GLU A 45 -10.68 8.67 -8.29
C GLU A 45 -11.03 9.93 -9.09
N LYS A 46 -10.22 10.99 -8.98
CA LYS A 46 -10.58 12.34 -9.45
C LYS A 46 -9.83 12.79 -10.70
N ALA A 47 -8.63 12.26 -10.96
CA ALA A 47 -7.74 12.76 -12.01
C ALA A 47 -7.98 12.01 -13.34
N HIS A 48 -9.12 12.27 -13.98
CA HIS A 48 -9.53 11.59 -15.21
C HIS A 48 -8.70 11.96 -16.45
N LYS A 49 -8.09 13.15 -16.46
CA LYS A 49 -7.31 13.63 -17.61
C LYS A 49 -5.82 13.31 -17.50
N LEU A 50 -5.23 13.53 -16.32
CA LEU A 50 -3.80 13.35 -16.07
C LEU A 50 -3.59 12.92 -14.62
N ASN A 51 -3.15 11.68 -14.41
CA ASN A 51 -2.74 11.19 -13.10
C ASN A 51 -1.21 11.05 -13.03
N ALA A 52 -0.55 12.07 -12.48
CA ALA A 52 0.91 12.11 -12.31
C ALA A 52 1.39 11.61 -10.92
N THR A 53 0.52 10.90 -10.17
CA THR A 53 0.88 10.33 -8.86
C THR A 53 1.36 8.89 -8.95
N ILE A 54 1.08 8.23 -10.08
CA ILE A 54 1.39 6.82 -10.30
C ILE A 54 2.89 6.68 -10.59
N GLY A 55 3.60 5.95 -9.73
CA GLY A 55 5.05 5.70 -9.85
C GLY A 55 5.43 4.57 -10.82
N ILE A 56 4.63 4.32 -11.85
CA ILE A 56 4.90 3.31 -12.89
C ILE A 56 4.63 3.90 -14.28
N ALA A 57 5.26 3.32 -15.30
CA ALA A 57 4.98 3.66 -16.69
C ALA A 57 3.65 3.02 -17.13
N THR A 58 2.82 3.79 -17.81
CA THR A 58 1.53 3.37 -18.35
C THR A 58 1.45 3.67 -19.85
N GLU A 59 0.76 2.83 -20.60
CA GLU A 59 0.40 3.08 -22.00
C GLU A 59 -1.13 2.96 -22.12
N ALA A 60 -1.79 4.03 -22.55
CA ALA A 60 -3.24 4.19 -22.44
C ALA A 60 -3.73 3.91 -20.99
N ASP A 61 -4.63 2.94 -20.81
CA ASP A 61 -5.21 2.57 -19.51
C ASP A 61 -4.52 1.36 -18.85
N ASP A 62 -3.41 0.85 -19.41
CA ASP A 62 -2.72 -0.33 -18.91
C ASP A 62 -1.26 -0.04 -18.52
N ILE A 63 -0.67 -0.96 -17.75
CA ILE A 63 0.72 -0.92 -17.34
C ILE A 63 1.60 -1.19 -18.57
N MET A 64 2.57 -0.31 -18.80
CA MET A 64 3.56 -0.53 -19.85
C MET A 64 4.47 -1.70 -19.44
N CYS A 65 4.57 -2.71 -20.30
CA CYS A 65 5.37 -3.89 -20.05
C CYS A 65 6.18 -4.27 -21.30
N PHE A 66 7.47 -4.54 -21.15
CA PHE A 66 8.30 -5.02 -22.26
C PHE A 66 8.07 -6.50 -22.50
N ASP A 67 7.76 -6.87 -23.74
CA ASP A 67 7.56 -8.27 -24.14
C ASP A 67 8.76 -9.16 -23.82
N SER A 68 9.99 -8.64 -23.97
CA SER A 68 11.23 -9.37 -23.63
C SER A 68 11.29 -9.81 -22.16
N VAL A 69 10.67 -9.06 -21.25
CA VAL A 69 10.58 -9.38 -19.83
C VAL A 69 9.34 -10.23 -19.56
N LYS A 70 8.17 -9.79 -20.03
CA LYS A 70 6.88 -10.47 -19.85
C LYS A 70 6.93 -11.92 -20.33
N ASP A 71 7.53 -12.14 -21.49
CA ASP A 71 7.60 -13.47 -22.12
C ASP A 71 8.49 -14.45 -21.36
N SER A 72 9.47 -13.94 -20.61
CA SER A 72 10.30 -14.78 -19.73
C SER A 72 9.55 -15.28 -18.49
N ILE A 73 8.40 -14.68 -18.16
CA ILE A 73 7.63 -14.91 -16.92
C ILE A 73 6.37 -15.77 -17.20
N LYS A 74 6.18 -16.30 -18.42
CA LYS A 74 4.98 -16.99 -18.94
C LYS A 74 4.35 -18.10 -18.06
N ASN A 75 5.02 -18.60 -17.03
CA ASN A 75 4.51 -19.66 -16.14
C ASN A 75 4.52 -19.28 -14.64
N ILE A 76 4.57 -17.98 -14.31
CA ILE A 76 4.43 -17.51 -12.92
C ILE A 76 3.05 -16.86 -12.80
N PRO A 77 2.00 -17.62 -12.45
CA PRO A 77 0.71 -17.02 -12.16
C PRO A 77 0.85 -16.08 -10.96
N PRO A 78 0.18 -14.91 -10.96
CA PRO A 78 0.09 -14.09 -9.75
C PRO A 78 -0.54 -14.95 -8.65
N ARG A 79 0.16 -15.16 -7.53
CA ARG A 79 -0.47 -15.77 -6.35
C ARG A 79 -1.53 -14.79 -5.84
N ALA A 80 -2.79 -15.22 -5.88
CA ALA A 80 -3.90 -14.57 -5.20
C ALA A 80 -3.72 -14.67 -3.67
#